data_AF-A0A1D7Y2E2-F1
#
_entry.id   AF-A0A1D7Y2E2-F1
#
_cell.length_a   1.000
_cell.length_b   1.000
_cell.length_c   1.000
_cell.angle_alpha   90.00
_cell.angle_beta   90.00
_cell.angle_gamma   90.00
#
_symmetry.space_group_name_H-M   'P 1'
#
loop_
_entity.id
_entity.type
_entity.pdbx_description
1 polymer ?
#
loop_
_entity_poly.entity_id
_entity_poly.type
_entity_poly.pdbx_seq_one_letter_code
_entity_poly.pdbx_strand_id
1 'polypeptide(L)'
;MGRVSVSLQPRGSAEVPVETAQVARAAFPKGSLAIRVRDELGALFTDEQFADLFPVRGKPAWSPGRLAMVLMLQFVEGLTDRQAAEAVRARIDWKFALLRFEAGCRWGVTECDRRGMPVV
;
A
#
# COMPACT_ATOMS: atom_id res chain seq x y z
N MET A 1 21.99 26.72 1.25
CA MET A 1 20.99 25.65 1.05
C MET A 1 19.84 25.86 2.05
N GLY A 2 18.70 26.40 1.63
CA GLY A 2 17.53 26.51 2.53
C GLY A 2 17.01 25.12 2.88
N ARG A 3 16.82 24.83 4.17
CA ARG A 3 16.20 23.56 4.61
C ARG A 3 14.76 23.52 4.07
N VAL A 4 14.48 22.55 3.20
CA VAL A 4 13.11 22.24 2.80
C VAL A 4 12.48 21.47 3.96
N SER A 5 11.52 22.07 4.66
CA SER A 5 10.68 21.36 5.62
C SER A 5 9.63 20.53 4.88
N VAL A 6 9.30 19.36 5.42
CA VAL A 6 8.27 18.47 4.92
C VAL A 6 7.17 18.41 5.99
N SER A 7 5.92 18.62 5.63
CA SER A 7 4.77 18.58 6.54
C SER A 7 3.87 17.39 6.21
N LEU A 8 3.34 16.75 7.24
CA LEU A 8 2.33 15.72 7.04
C LEU A 8 1.01 16.37 6.63
N GLN A 9 0.44 15.88 5.53
CA GLN A 9 -0.91 16.23 5.09
C GLN A 9 -1.70 14.93 5.08
N PRO A 10 -2.42 14.60 6.17
CA PRO A 10 -3.18 13.37 6.26
C PRO A 10 -4.16 13.29 5.10
N ARG A 11 -3.94 12.35 4.19
CA ARG A 11 -4.91 11.99 3.17
C ARG A 11 -5.58 10.74 3.70
N GLY A 12 -6.90 10.81 3.89
CA GLY A 12 -7.69 9.67 4.35
C GLY A 12 -7.25 8.40 3.62
N SER A 13 -7.10 7.31 4.37
CA SER A 13 -6.74 6.00 3.82
C SER A 13 -7.77 5.65 2.75
N ALA A 14 -7.38 5.72 1.48
CA ALA A 14 -8.22 5.26 0.39
C ALA A 14 -8.53 3.78 0.66
N GLU A 15 -9.81 3.43 0.80
CA GLU A 15 -10.23 2.04 0.97
C GLU A 15 -9.72 1.19 -0.21
N VAL A 16 -9.33 -0.07 0.06
CA VAL A 16 -8.97 -0.98 -1.04
C VAL A 16 -10.23 -1.20 -1.88
N PRO A 17 -10.20 -0.97 -3.21
CA PRO A 17 -11.30 -1.41 -4.07
C PRO A 17 -11.51 -2.92 -3.96
N VAL A 18 -12.76 -3.36 -3.91
CA VAL A 18 -13.13 -4.78 -3.73
C VAL A 18 -12.44 -5.68 -4.76
N GLU A 19 -12.30 -5.18 -5.98
CA GLU A 19 -11.66 -5.87 -7.11
C GLU A 19 -10.18 -6.17 -6.83
N THR A 20 -9.45 -5.25 -6.18
CA THR A 20 -8.04 -5.48 -5.81
C THR A 20 -7.92 -6.55 -4.73
N ALA A 21 -8.87 -6.59 -3.79
CA ALA A 21 -8.93 -7.64 -2.78
C ALA A 21 -9.17 -9.02 -3.41
N GLN A 22 -10.10 -9.10 -4.37
CA GLN A 22 -10.40 -10.34 -5.09
C GLN A 22 -9.18 -10.83 -5.88
N VAL A 23 -8.55 -9.95 -6.66
CA VAL A 23 -7.34 -10.30 -7.44
C VAL A 23 -6.20 -10.76 -6.53
N ALA A 24 -5.96 -10.07 -5.41
CA ALA A 24 -4.93 -10.47 -4.47
C ALA A 24 -5.20 -11.85 -3.86
N ARG A 25 -6.45 -12.14 -3.45
CA ARG A 25 -6.84 -13.45 -2.91
C ARG A 25 -6.76 -14.55 -3.98
N ALA A 26 -7.15 -14.27 -5.22
CA ALA A 26 -7.06 -15.22 -6.31
C ALA A 26 -5.61 -15.54 -6.70
N ALA A 27 -4.73 -14.53 -6.70
CA ALA A 27 -3.30 -14.72 -6.96
C ALA A 27 -2.57 -15.46 -5.84
N PHE A 28 -3.07 -15.39 -4.61
CA PHE A 28 -2.51 -16.05 -3.43
C PHE A 28 -3.57 -16.90 -2.71
N PRO A 29 -3.97 -18.06 -3.27
CA PRO A 29 -5.02 -18.90 -2.69
C PRO A 29 -4.64 -19.51 -1.33
N LYS A 30 -3.34 -19.66 -1.06
CA LYS A 30 -2.81 -20.06 0.27
C LYS A 30 -2.60 -18.87 1.21
N GLY A 31 -2.91 -17.65 0.76
CA GLY A 31 -2.58 -16.40 1.41
C GLY A 31 -1.10 -16.02 1.25
N SER A 32 -0.79 -14.79 1.67
CA SER A 32 0.58 -14.33 1.93
C SER A 32 0.60 -13.61 3.28
N LEU A 33 1.80 -13.31 3.81
CA LEU A 33 1.91 -12.54 5.04
C LEU A 33 1.24 -11.17 4.89
N ALA A 34 1.49 -10.47 3.79
CA ALA A 34 0.91 -9.16 3.52
C ALA A 34 -0.63 -9.19 3.47
N ILE A 35 -1.23 -10.23 2.88
CA ILE A 35 -2.69 -10.42 2.85
C ILE A 35 -3.23 -10.70 4.25
N ARG A 36 -2.61 -11.60 5.02
CA ARG A 36 -3.04 -11.93 6.39
C ARG A 36 -2.97 -10.74 7.32
N VAL A 37 -1.87 -9.99 7.29
CA VAL A 37 -1.73 -8.76 8.08
C VAL A 37 -2.85 -7.78 7.74
N ARG A 38 -3.16 -7.60 6.46
CA ARG A 38 -4.26 -6.72 6.06
C ARG A 38 -5.62 -7.22 6.54
N ASP A 39 -5.89 -8.52 6.42
CA ASP A 39 -7.19 -9.10 6.77
C ASP A 39 -7.45 -9.13 8.27
N GLU A 40 -6.44 -9.48 9.07
CA GLU A 40 -6.58 -9.64 10.51
C GLU A 40 -6.41 -8.32 11.26
N LEU A 41 -5.54 -7.43 10.75
CA LEU A 41 -5.12 -6.23 11.48
C LEU A 41 -5.51 -4.92 10.78
N GLY A 42 -6.06 -4.99 9.56
CA GLY A 42 -6.53 -3.82 8.83
C GLY A 42 -5.43 -2.82 8.49
N ALA A 43 -5.69 -1.54 8.78
CA ALA A 43 -4.70 -0.47 8.67
C ALA A 43 -3.97 -0.32 10.02
N LEU A 44 -2.88 -1.07 10.19
CA LEU A 44 -2.07 -1.07 11.41
C LEU A 44 -1.46 0.29 11.77
N PHE A 45 -1.03 1.02 10.73
CA PHE A 45 -0.37 2.31 10.88
C PHE A 45 -1.17 3.36 10.14
N THR A 46 -1.60 4.39 10.85
CA THR A 46 -2.25 5.57 10.26
C THR A 46 -1.27 6.73 10.25
N ASP A 47 -1.44 7.64 9.29
CA ASP A 47 -0.52 8.77 9.16
C ASP A 47 -0.57 9.69 10.41
N GLU A 48 -1.74 9.78 11.04
CA GLU A 48 -1.99 10.58 12.24
C GLU A 48 -1.12 10.17 13.43
N GLN A 49 -0.77 8.88 13.54
CA GLN A 49 0.13 8.39 14.59
C GLN A 49 1.54 8.99 14.50
N PHE A 50 1.92 9.54 13.34
CA PHE A 50 3.22 10.13 13.09
C PHE A 50 3.16 11.66 12.99
N ALA A 51 2.00 12.29 13.20
CA ALA A 51 1.82 13.73 12.96
C ALA A 51 2.81 14.60 13.73
N ASP A 52 3.12 14.22 14.97
CA ASP A 52 4.04 14.97 15.84
C ASP A 52 5.51 14.94 15.37
N LEU A 53 5.86 14.05 14.43
CA LEU A 53 7.19 13.98 13.83
C LEU A 53 7.40 14.98 12.68
N PHE A 54 6.33 15.64 12.21
CA PHE A 54 6.39 16.55 11.06
C PHE A 54 6.06 17.99 11.47
N PRO A 55 6.81 19.00 10.97
CA PRO A 55 6.44 20.39 11.15
C PRO A 55 5.10 20.70 10.47
N VAL A 56 4.35 21.65 11.03
CA VAL A 56 3.04 22.10 10.51
C VAL A 56 3.12 22.64 9.07
N ARG A 57 4.26 23.24 8.70
CA ARG A 57 4.48 23.85 7.37
C ARG A 57 5.64 23.20 6.64
N GLY A 58 5.41 22.85 5.37
CA GLY A 58 6.42 22.25 4.51
C GLY A 58 5.84 21.71 3.21
N LYS A 59 6.68 21.05 2.42
CA LYS A 59 6.25 20.25 1.28
C LYS A 59 5.46 19.02 1.77
N PRO A 60 4.50 18.50 0.99
CA PRO A 60 3.74 17.32 1.40
C PRO A 60 4.66 16.10 1.62
N ALA A 61 4.53 15.45 2.77
CA ALA A 61 5.18 14.19 3.07
C ALA A 61 4.57 13.02 2.27
N TRP A 62 5.37 11.98 2.06
CA TRP A 62 4.82 10.65 1.80
C TRP A 62 4.15 10.12 3.07
N SER A 63 3.14 9.26 2.91
CA SER A 63 2.41 8.64 4.03
C SER A 63 3.37 7.85 4.94
N PRO A 64 3.64 8.31 6.18
CA PRO A 64 4.49 7.58 7.11
C PRO A 64 3.87 6.25 7.55
N GLY A 65 2.54 6.14 7.62
CA GLY A 65 1.86 4.88 7.94
C GLY A 65 2.12 3.80 6.88
N ARG A 66 2.08 4.17 5.59
CA ARG A 66 2.45 3.24 4.50
C ARG A 66 3.93 2.86 4.56
N LEU A 67 4.83 3.81 4.86
CA LEU A 67 6.25 3.51 5.00
C LEU A 67 6.50 2.56 6.18
N ALA A 68 5.85 2.77 7.33
CA ALA A 68 5.92 1.87 8.48
C ALA A 68 5.45 0.46 8.12
N MET A 69 4.37 0.34 7.35
CA MET A 69 3.89 -0.95 6.85
C MET A 69 4.90 -1.65 5.92
N VAL A 70 5.55 -0.90 5.02
CA VAL A 70 6.65 -1.43 4.17
C VAL A 70 7.80 -1.95 5.03
N LEU A 71 8.23 -1.17 6.03
CA LEU A 71 9.32 -1.55 6.93
C LEU A 71 8.97 -2.78 7.77
N MET A 72 7.73 -2.89 8.22
CA MET A 72 7.27 -4.06 8.97
C MET A 72 7.29 -5.32 8.08
N LEU A 73 6.75 -5.24 6.85
CA LEU A 73 6.78 -6.37 5.91
C LEU A 73 8.22 -6.72 5.51
N GLN A 74 9.07 -5.71 5.29
CA GLN A 74 10.50 -5.91 5.04
C GLN A 74 11.17 -6.68 6.17
N PHE A 75 10.91 -6.28 7.43
CA PHE A 75 11.49 -6.93 8.61
C PHE A 75 11.01 -8.37 8.76
N VAL A 76 9.70 -8.61 8.68
CA VAL A 76 9.13 -9.96 8.90
C VAL A 76 9.45 -10.91 7.74
N GLU A 77 9.56 -10.41 6.51
CA GLU A 77 9.99 -11.22 5.36
C GLU A 77 11.53 -11.31 5.21
N GLY A 78 12.31 -10.62 6.05
CA GLY A 78 13.78 -10.65 6.01
C GLY A 78 14.38 -10.06 4.73
N LEU A 79 13.75 -9.03 4.15
CA LEU A 79 14.15 -8.46 2.86
C LEU A 79 15.17 -7.32 3.01
N THR A 80 16.08 -7.22 2.06
CA THR A 80 16.89 -6.01 1.88
C THR A 80 16.04 -4.85 1.35
N ASP A 81 16.52 -3.61 1.49
CA ASP A 81 15.81 -2.42 0.98
C ASP A 81 15.50 -2.53 -0.52
N ARG A 82 16.44 -3.08 -1.31
CA ARG A 82 16.24 -3.31 -2.75
C ARG A 82 15.14 -4.34 -3.02
N GLN A 83 15.11 -5.44 -2.26
CA GLN A 83 14.07 -6.45 -2.40
C GLN A 83 12.70 -5.93 -1.94
N ALA A 84 12.65 -5.14 -0.87
CA ALA A 84 11.42 -4.49 -0.41
C ALA A 84 10.90 -3.49 -1.47
N ALA A 85 11.77 -2.69 -2.06
CA ALA A 85 11.40 -1.79 -3.16
C ALA A 85 10.85 -2.55 -4.38
N GLU A 86 11.51 -3.65 -4.78
CA GLU A 86 11.00 -4.52 -5.85
C GLU A 86 9.68 -5.21 -5.46
N ALA A 87 9.49 -5.59 -4.19
CA ALA A 87 8.23 -6.14 -3.70
C ALA A 87 7.08 -5.14 -3.81
N VAL A 88 7.28 -3.89 -3.37
CA VAL A 88 6.32 -2.79 -3.54
C VAL A 88 5.99 -2.58 -5.02
N ARG A 89 6.98 -2.68 -5.91
CA ARG A 89 6.83 -2.46 -7.35
C ARG A 89 6.12 -3.61 -8.06
N ALA A 90 6.45 -4.86 -7.74
CA ALA A 90 6.07 -6.01 -8.55
C ALA A 90 4.94 -6.85 -7.94
N ARG A 91 4.82 -6.91 -6.60
CA ARG A 91 3.94 -7.88 -5.95
C ARG A 91 2.57 -7.30 -5.61
N ILE A 92 1.50 -8.00 -6.02
CA ILE A 92 0.12 -7.57 -5.80
C ILE A 92 -0.30 -7.69 -4.33
N ASP A 93 0.27 -8.62 -3.57
CA ASP A 93 -0.02 -8.78 -2.14
C ASP A 93 0.49 -7.58 -1.31
N TRP A 94 1.67 -7.06 -1.62
CA TRP A 94 2.20 -5.84 -0.99
C TRP A 94 1.36 -4.60 -1.35
N LYS A 95 0.88 -4.49 -2.59
CA LYS A 95 0.00 -3.38 -3.00
C LYS A 95 -1.36 -3.45 -2.31
N PHE A 96 -1.91 -4.66 -2.20
CA PHE A 96 -3.12 -4.93 -1.44
C PHE A 96 -2.95 -4.49 0.02
N ALA A 97 -1.81 -4.78 0.64
CA ALA A 97 -1.49 -4.39 2.02
C ALA A 97 -1.17 -2.89 2.21
N LEU A 98 -0.81 -2.14 1.17
CA LEU A 98 -0.44 -0.72 1.29
C LEU A 98 -1.56 0.27 0.90
N LEU A 99 -2.75 -0.22 0.55
CA LEU A 99 -3.85 0.63 0.03
C LEU A 99 -3.38 1.47 -1.17
N ARG A 100 -2.40 0.98 -1.94
CA ARG A 100 -1.86 1.73 -3.08
C ARG A 100 -2.64 1.35 -4.32
N PHE A 101 -3.80 1.97 -4.50
CA PHE A 101 -4.43 2.02 -5.82
C PHE A 101 -3.96 3.30 -6.53
N GLU A 102 -3.00 3.16 -7.45
CA GLU A 102 -2.74 4.23 -8.40
C GLU A 102 -3.92 4.27 -9.38
N ALA A 103 -4.70 5.34 -9.35
CA ALA A 103 -5.89 5.55 -10.20
C ALA A 103 -5.60 5.61 -11.72
N GLY A 104 -4.42 5.17 -12.18
CA GLY A 104 -4.01 5.16 -13.58
C GLY A 104 -3.42 3.83 -14.08
N CYS A 105 -3.10 2.87 -13.21
CA CYS A 105 -2.58 1.57 -13.65
C CYS A 105 -3.73 0.57 -13.78
N ARG A 106 -4.28 0.48 -14.99
CA ARG A 106 -5.07 -0.66 -15.45
C ARG A 106 -4.15 -1.89 -15.42
N TRP A 107 -4.11 -2.59 -14.29
CA TRP A 107 -3.44 -3.89 -14.21
C TRP A 107 -4.08 -4.79 -15.24
N GLY A 108 -3.25 -5.41 -16.10
CA GLY A 108 -3.66 -6.21 -17.24
C GLY A 108 -4.50 -7.44 -16.86
N VAL A 109 -5.78 -7.20 -16.59
CA VAL A 109 -6.86 -8.14 -16.87
C VAL A 109 -7.30 -7.76 -18.28
N THR A 110 -7.13 -8.67 -19.23
CA THR A 110 -7.80 -8.57 -20.53
C THR A 110 -9.29 -8.42 -20.25
N GLU A 111 -9.79 -7.20 -20.43
CA GLU A 111 -11.20 -6.84 -20.58
C GLU A 111 -12.14 -7.30 -19.44
N CYS A 112 -12.35 -6.44 -18.44
CA CYS A 112 -13.56 -6.52 -17.60
C CYS A 112 -14.76 -5.96 -18.39
N ASP A 113 -15.88 -6.70 -18.43
CA ASP A 113 -17.19 -6.17 -18.86
C ASP A 113 -17.56 -4.94 -18.00
N ARG A 114 -18.51 -4.12 -18.45
CA ARG A 114 -19.14 -2.98 -17.75
C ARG A 114 -19.65 -3.30 -16.33
N ARG A 115 -19.65 -4.58 -15.93
CA ARG A 115 -20.02 -5.10 -14.60
C ARG A 115 -18.84 -5.52 -13.72
N GLY A 116 -17.59 -5.33 -14.17
CA GLY A 116 -16.39 -5.58 -13.35
C GLY A 116 -16.06 -7.06 -13.11
N MET A 117 -16.66 -7.99 -13.85
CA MET A 117 -16.36 -9.43 -13.76
C MET A 117 -15.27 -9.82 -14.78
N PRO A 118 -14.37 -10.77 -14.44
CA PRO A 118 -13.42 -11.30 -15.40
C PRO A 118 -14.16 -12.04 -16.52
N VAL A 119 -13.91 -11.66 -17.76
CA VAL A 119 -14.35 -12.41 -18.93
C VAL A 119 -13.25 -13.43 -19.24
N VAL A 120 -13.60 -14.71 -19.23
CA VAL A 120 -12.68 -15.83 -19.52
C VAL A 120 -12.31 -15.84 -21.00
#